data_AF-A0A518HS98-F1
#
_entry.id   AF-A0A518HS98-F1
#
_cell.length_a   1.000
_cell.length_b   1.000
_cell.length_c   1.000
_cell.angle_alpha   90.00
_cell.angle_beta   90.00
_cell.angle_gamma   90.00
#
_symmetry.space_group_name_H-M   'P 1'
#
loop_
_entity.id
_entity.type
_entity.pdbx_description
1 polymer ?
#
loop_
_entity_poly.entity_id
_entity_poly.type
_entity_poly.pdbx_seq_one_letter_code
_entity_poly.pdbx_strand_id
1 'polypeptide(L)'
;MDLPESIESRLKTYTELRKLIVVSGLGQGTQGSVVVCSNLSQQHVAVKFHERSNAYFRERDVYLRLSDLEITHVQGLRVPILVHFDDDLLAIEMTIVSPPFCLDFGGAYLDRPPDYTPEVWRDWREQKCEDFEENWPVVQEILAEFESFGIYIADVNPGNIRFRNNT
;
A
#
# COMPACT_ATOMS: atom_id res chain seq x y z
N MET A 1 -15.82 -8.13 -12.47
CA MET A 1 -15.88 -6.90 -11.66
C MET A 1 -15.37 -5.82 -12.58
N ASP A 2 -16.24 -4.90 -12.95
CA ASP A 2 -15.93 -3.88 -13.95
C ASP A 2 -15.20 -2.73 -13.27
N LEU A 3 -14.10 -2.29 -13.89
CA LEU A 3 -13.34 -1.15 -13.38
C LEU A 3 -14.07 0.14 -13.78
N PRO A 4 -13.92 1.25 -13.04
CA PRO A 4 -14.37 2.55 -13.52
C PRO A 4 -13.78 2.83 -14.92
N GLU A 5 -14.55 3.38 -15.85
CA GLU A 5 -14.13 3.63 -17.24
C GLU A 5 -12.81 4.45 -17.32
N SER A 6 -12.65 5.39 -16.38
CA SER A 6 -11.41 6.18 -16.25
C SER A 6 -10.20 5.36 -15.82
N ILE A 7 -10.39 4.27 -15.07
CA ILE A 7 -9.33 3.32 -14.70
C ILE A 7 -9.05 2.37 -15.86
N GLU A 8 -10.07 1.90 -16.60
CA GLU A 8 -9.86 1.02 -17.76
C GLU A 8 -9.00 1.66 -18.84
N SER A 9 -9.26 2.93 -19.16
CA SER A 9 -8.47 3.67 -20.13
C SER A 9 -7.01 3.85 -19.69
N ARG A 10 -6.80 4.18 -18.41
CA ARG A 10 -5.45 4.31 -17.83
C ARG A 10 -4.72 2.97 -17.76
N LEU A 11 -5.43 1.90 -17.41
CA LEU A 11 -4.90 0.55 -17.41
C LEU A 11 -4.39 0.15 -18.79
N LYS A 12 -5.21 0.35 -19.83
CA LYS A 12 -4.81 0.06 -21.21
C LYS A 12 -3.56 0.84 -21.62
N THR A 13 -3.55 2.15 -21.33
CA THR A 13 -2.41 3.01 -21.64
C THR A 13 -1.14 2.54 -20.92
N TYR A 14 -1.25 2.26 -19.62
CA TYR A 14 -0.11 1.80 -18.81
C TYR A 14 0.44 0.47 -19.29
N THR A 15 -0.42 -0.51 -19.58
CA THR A 15 0.01 -1.84 -20.00
C THR A 15 0.66 -1.83 -21.38
N GLU A 16 0.19 -0.99 -22.30
CA GLU A 16 0.84 -0.77 -23.60
C GLU A 16 2.25 -0.17 -23.43
N LEU A 17 2.37 0.90 -22.63
CA LEU A 17 3.65 1.57 -22.36
C LEU A 17 4.67 0.62 -21.70
N ARG A 18 4.21 -0.19 -20.74
CA ARG A 18 5.05 -1.06 -19.92
C ARG A 18 5.17 -2.48 -20.46
N LYS A 19 4.53 -2.78 -21.60
CA LYS A 19 4.49 -4.10 -22.23
C LYS A 19 4.03 -5.19 -21.24
N LEU A 20 2.97 -4.89 -20.53
CA LEU A 20 2.36 -5.75 -19.52
C LEU A 20 1.11 -6.44 -20.06
N ILE A 21 0.85 -7.65 -19.56
CA ILE A 21 -0.39 -8.40 -19.84
C ILE A 21 -1.19 -8.49 -18.55
N VAL A 22 -2.45 -8.07 -18.56
CA VAL A 22 -3.34 -8.22 -17.40
C VAL A 22 -3.63 -9.70 -17.18
N VAL A 23 -3.32 -10.20 -15.98
CA VAL A 23 -3.51 -11.59 -15.58
C VAL A 23 -4.82 -11.75 -14.82
N SER A 24 -5.09 -10.84 -13.88
CA SER A 24 -6.31 -10.83 -13.07
C SER A 24 -6.55 -9.45 -12.43
N GLY A 25 -7.80 -9.13 -12.11
CA GLY A 25 -8.11 -8.00 -11.23
C GLY A 25 -7.91 -8.43 -9.78
N LEU A 26 -7.08 -7.70 -9.03
CA LEU A 26 -6.76 -8.00 -7.64
C LEU A 26 -7.50 -7.00 -6.73
N GLY A 27 -8.82 -7.11 -6.67
CA GLY A 27 -9.64 -6.38 -5.70
C GLY A 27 -9.80 -4.88 -5.94
N GLN A 28 -10.95 -4.36 -5.51
CA GLN A 28 -11.18 -2.93 -5.30
C GLN A 28 -10.77 -2.59 -3.86
N GLY A 29 -9.84 -1.65 -3.70
CA GLY A 29 -9.59 -0.99 -2.42
C GLY A 29 -10.43 0.30 -2.33
N THR A 30 -10.54 0.86 -1.13
CA THR A 30 -11.28 2.13 -0.90
C THR A 30 -10.66 3.34 -1.61
N GLN A 31 -9.42 3.23 -2.10
CA GLN A 31 -8.65 4.33 -2.71
C GLN A 31 -8.22 4.09 -4.16
N GLY A 32 -8.60 2.95 -4.76
CA GLY A 32 -8.19 2.61 -6.11
C GLY A 32 -8.44 1.15 -6.49
N SER A 33 -8.07 0.82 -7.72
CA SER A 33 -8.16 -0.55 -8.24
C SER A 33 -6.77 -1.14 -8.40
N VAL A 34 -6.57 -2.38 -7.94
CA VAL A 34 -5.32 -3.11 -8.13
C VAL A 34 -5.53 -4.21 -9.16
N VAL A 35 -4.59 -4.33 -10.09
CA VAL A 35 -4.58 -5.41 -11.10
C VAL A 35 -3.26 -6.17 -11.03
N VAL A 36 -3.28 -7.47 -11.27
CA VAL A 36 -2.08 -8.25 -11.54
C VAL A 36 -1.76 -8.16 -13.01
N CYS A 37 -0.52 -7.81 -13.27
CA CYS A 37 0.06 -7.85 -14.60
C CYS A 37 1.23 -8.83 -14.64
N SER A 38 1.47 -9.39 -15.82
CA SER A 38 2.66 -10.18 -16.13
C SER A 38 3.55 -9.37 -17.07
N ASN A 39 4.84 -9.29 -16.78
CA ASN A 39 5.82 -8.71 -17.69
C ASN A 39 6.29 -9.73 -18.75
N LEU A 40 7.16 -9.28 -19.67
CA LEU A 40 7.71 -10.13 -20.74
C LEU A 40 8.52 -11.33 -20.21
N SER A 41 9.02 -11.24 -18.98
CA SER A 41 9.75 -12.32 -18.28
C SER A 41 8.83 -13.24 -17.47
N GLN A 42 7.51 -13.13 -17.65
CA GLN A 42 6.48 -13.88 -16.93
C GLN A 42 6.46 -13.68 -15.41
N GLN A 43 7.09 -12.60 -14.91
CA GLN A 43 6.99 -12.24 -13.51
C GLN A 43 5.71 -11.42 -13.28
N HIS A 44 5.03 -11.71 -12.16
CA HIS A 44 3.81 -11.01 -11.79
C HIS A 44 4.11 -9.79 -10.92
N VAL A 45 3.45 -8.68 -11.25
CA VAL A 45 3.48 -7.41 -10.53
C VAL A 45 2.05 -6.96 -10.24
N ALA A 46 1.87 -6.19 -9.18
CA ALA A 46 0.63 -5.49 -8.92
C ALA A 46 0.74 -4.06 -9.45
N VAL A 47 -0.29 -3.59 -10.16
CA VAL A 47 -0.42 -2.18 -10.55
C VAL A 47 -1.66 -1.61 -9.87
N LYS A 48 -1.44 -0.61 -9.00
CA LYS A 48 -2.51 0.15 -8.32
C LYS A 48 -2.77 1.44 -9.07
N PHE A 49 -4.03 1.65 -9.47
CA PHE A 49 -4.50 2.90 -10.06
C PHE A 49 -5.31 3.66 -9.03
N HIS A 50 -4.87 4.88 -8.71
CA HIS A 50 -5.56 5.74 -7.77
C HIS A 50 -6.62 6.59 -8.47
N GLU A 51 -7.70 6.89 -7.76
CA GLU A 51 -8.70 7.86 -8.21
C GLU A 51 -8.34 9.30 -7.85
N ARG A 52 -7.60 9.48 -6.74
CA ARG A 52 -7.25 10.79 -6.21
C ARG A 52 -5.74 10.97 -6.16
N SER A 53 -5.27 12.11 -6.67
CA SER A 53 -3.84 12.44 -6.74
C SER A 53 -3.17 12.54 -5.37
N ASN A 54 -3.89 12.99 -4.34
CA ASN A 54 -3.32 13.10 -2.99
C ASN A 54 -2.96 11.72 -2.39
N ALA A 55 -3.81 10.71 -2.58
CA ALA A 55 -3.52 9.35 -2.14
C ALA A 55 -2.38 8.72 -2.96
N TYR A 56 -2.38 8.98 -4.27
CA TYR A 56 -1.31 8.55 -5.16
C TYR A 56 0.07 9.08 -4.73
N PHE A 57 0.19 10.40 -4.54
CA PHE A 57 1.47 11.01 -4.18
C PHE A 57 1.97 10.52 -2.82
N ARG A 58 1.08 10.36 -1.83
CA ARG A 58 1.44 9.80 -0.52
C ARG A 58 2.01 8.40 -0.63
N GLU A 59 1.32 7.51 -1.35
CA GLU A 59 1.77 6.13 -1.49
C GLU A 59 3.06 6.02 -2.30
N ARG A 60 3.17 6.76 -3.41
CA ARG A 60 4.39 6.83 -4.23
C ARG A 60 5.57 7.31 -3.40
N ASP A 61 5.40 8.38 -2.63
CA ASP A 61 6.51 8.99 -1.89
C ASP A 61 6.96 8.09 -0.71
N VAL A 62 6.05 7.32 -0.11
CA VAL A 62 6.41 6.27 0.87
C VAL A 62 7.24 5.18 0.20
N TYR A 63 6.81 4.68 -0.97
CA TYR A 63 7.58 3.67 -1.69
C TYR A 63 8.96 4.17 -2.13
N LEU A 64 9.07 5.43 -2.54
CA LEU A 64 10.36 6.07 -2.83
C LEU A 64 11.25 6.13 -1.58
N ARG A 65 10.72 6.57 -0.43
CA ARG A 65 11.46 6.59 0.84
C ARG A 65 11.96 5.20 1.24
N LEU A 66 11.11 4.18 1.14
CA LEU A 66 11.49 2.80 1.45
C LEU A 66 12.57 2.29 0.50
N SER A 67 12.49 2.63 -0.79
CA SER A 67 13.51 2.29 -1.78
C SER A 67 14.85 2.96 -1.48
N ASP A 68 14.85 4.25 -1.14
CA ASP A 68 16.06 5.00 -0.78
C ASP A 68 16.75 4.45 0.47
N LEU A 69 15.97 3.87 1.39
CA LEU A 69 16.45 3.21 2.61
C LEU A 69 16.71 1.71 2.44
N GLU A 70 16.51 1.16 1.23
CA GLU A 70 16.63 -0.28 0.92
C GLU A 70 15.75 -1.19 1.81
N ILE A 71 14.62 -0.66 2.30
CA ILE A 71 13.71 -1.38 3.20
C ILE A 71 12.80 -2.30 2.38
N THR A 72 12.89 -3.60 2.67
CA THR A 72 12.02 -4.64 2.09
C THR A 72 11.15 -5.34 3.15
N HIS A 73 11.47 -5.14 4.43
CA HIS A 73 10.79 -5.75 5.56
C HIS A 73 10.74 -4.78 6.76
N VAL A 74 9.69 -4.87 7.57
CA VAL A 74 9.50 -4.12 8.83
C VAL A 74 8.95 -5.09 9.87
N GLN A 75 9.63 -5.29 11.00
CA GLN A 75 9.32 -6.33 12.00
C GLN A 75 9.00 -7.72 11.39
N GLY A 76 9.72 -8.10 10.32
CA GLY A 76 9.49 -9.37 9.60
C GLY A 76 8.28 -9.41 8.66
N LEU A 77 7.49 -8.34 8.58
CA LEU A 77 6.45 -8.16 7.57
C LEU A 77 7.09 -7.72 6.26
N ARG A 78 6.69 -8.34 5.15
CA ARG A 78 7.12 -7.94 3.82
C ARG A 78 6.43 -6.65 3.39
N VAL A 79 7.19 -5.77 2.74
CA VAL A 79 6.65 -4.58 2.07
C VAL A 79 6.82 -4.74 0.56
N PRO A 80 5.82 -4.39 -0.28
CA PRO A 80 5.99 -4.38 -1.72
C PRO A 80 7.17 -3.50 -2.12
N ILE A 81 7.93 -3.96 -3.10
CA ILE A 81 9.04 -3.19 -3.66
C ILE A 81 8.50 -2.42 -4.85
N LEU A 82 8.79 -1.11 -4.89
CA LEU A 82 8.46 -0.26 -6.02
C LEU A 82 9.19 -0.74 -7.27
N VAL A 83 8.45 -0.97 -8.35
CA VAL A 83 9.03 -1.29 -9.66
C VAL A 83 9.01 -0.06 -10.56
N HIS A 84 7.91 0.68 -10.56
CA HIS A 84 7.72 1.89 -11.37
C HIS A 84 6.49 2.68 -10.93
N PHE A 85 6.39 3.94 -11.34
CA PHE A 85 5.16 4.74 -11.18
C PHE A 85 4.96 5.65 -12.39
N ASP A 86 3.72 6.06 -12.65
CA ASP A 86 3.38 7.02 -13.68
C ASP A 86 2.44 8.09 -13.10
N ASP A 87 2.94 9.33 -13.03
CA ASP A 87 2.26 10.46 -12.40
C ASP A 87 1.03 10.92 -13.20
N ASP A 88 1.06 10.79 -14.53
CA ASP A 88 -0.05 11.19 -15.40
C ASP A 88 -1.20 10.18 -15.32
N LEU A 89 -0.87 8.90 -15.12
CA LEU A 89 -1.83 7.81 -14.98
C LEU A 89 -2.22 7.53 -13.51
N LEU A 90 -1.57 8.18 -12.55
CA LEU A 90 -1.70 7.91 -11.11
C LEU A 90 -1.56 6.41 -10.79
N ALA A 91 -0.55 5.78 -11.40
CA ALA A 91 -0.32 4.35 -11.36
C ALA A 91 0.97 4.02 -10.59
N ILE A 92 0.91 3.03 -9.70
CA ILE A 92 2.06 2.50 -8.97
C ILE A 92 2.17 1.01 -9.28
N GLU A 93 3.31 0.59 -9.82
CA GLU A 93 3.66 -0.82 -10.03
C GLU A 93 4.63 -1.29 -8.96
N MET A 94 4.29 -2.42 -8.33
CA MET A 94 5.01 -2.96 -7.20
C MET A 94 5.05 -4.50 -7.23
N THR A 95 5.97 -5.09 -6.48
CA THR A 95 6.02 -6.55 -6.31
C THR A 95 4.81 -7.07 -5.53
N ILE A 96 4.42 -8.31 -5.77
CA ILE A 96 3.36 -8.98 -5.00
C ILE A 96 3.99 -9.68 -3.81
N VAL A 97 3.42 -9.49 -2.62
CA VAL A 97 3.86 -10.14 -1.37
C VAL A 97 2.73 -10.98 -0.77
N SER A 98 3.09 -12.08 -0.12
CA SER A 98 2.18 -12.91 0.68
C SER A 98 2.30 -12.56 2.17
N PRO A 99 1.27 -12.80 3.00
CA PRO A 99 1.39 -12.63 4.44
C PRO A 99 2.59 -13.40 5.01
N PRO A 100 3.29 -12.86 6.01
CA PRO A 100 3.00 -11.59 6.68
C PRO A 100 3.44 -10.37 5.83
N PHE A 101 2.59 -9.33 5.78
CA PHE A 101 2.84 -8.13 4.97
C PHE A 101 2.34 -6.84 5.60
N CYS A 102 2.87 -5.72 5.10
CA CYS A 102 2.30 -4.38 5.24
C CYS A 102 2.05 -3.81 3.83
N LEU A 103 0.82 -3.36 3.57
CA LEU A 103 0.34 -2.83 2.29
C LEU A 103 -0.39 -1.49 2.49
N ASP A 104 -0.67 -0.83 1.36
CA ASP A 104 -1.48 0.39 1.22
C ASP A 104 -0.98 1.58 2.06
N PHE A 105 -0.20 2.44 1.41
CA PHE A 105 0.33 3.67 2.01
C PHE A 105 -0.41 4.93 1.56
N GLY A 106 -1.57 4.82 0.89
CA GLY A 106 -2.31 5.99 0.38
C GLY A 106 -2.78 6.95 1.48
N GLY A 107 -2.97 6.42 2.69
CA GLY A 107 -3.30 7.20 3.89
C GLY A 107 -2.09 7.77 4.66
N ALA A 108 -0.86 7.37 4.33
CA ALA A 108 0.31 7.68 5.15
C ALA A 108 0.77 9.14 5.03
N TYR A 109 1.54 9.57 6.03
CA TYR A 109 2.20 10.88 6.07
C TYR A 109 3.71 10.69 6.20
N LEU A 110 4.47 11.62 5.60
CA LEU A 110 5.92 11.65 5.71
C LEU A 110 6.36 12.76 6.67
N ASP A 111 7.37 12.43 7.47
CA ASP A 111 8.15 13.29 8.38
C ASP A 111 7.35 13.98 9.51
N ARG A 112 6.01 13.93 9.46
CA ARG A 112 5.11 14.40 10.52
C ARG A 112 3.86 13.51 10.62
N PRO A 113 3.37 13.23 11.84
CA PRO A 113 2.09 12.55 12.01
C PRO A 113 0.92 13.44 11.55
N PRO A 114 -0.26 12.86 11.31
CA PRO A 114 -1.47 13.65 11.10
C PRO A 114 -1.79 14.53 12.32
N ASP A 115 -2.29 15.74 12.06
CA ASP A 115 -2.67 16.71 13.09
C ASP A 115 -4.07 16.40 13.63
N TYR A 116 -4.16 15.31 14.38
CA TYR A 116 -5.39 14.87 15.07
C TYR A 116 -5.41 15.37 16.52
N THR A 117 -6.60 15.70 17.02
CA THR A 117 -6.76 16.10 18.42
C THR A 117 -6.51 14.90 19.35
N PRO A 118 -6.19 15.14 20.64
CA PRO A 118 -5.99 14.06 21.61
C PRO A 118 -7.17 13.08 21.70
N GLU A 119 -8.39 13.59 21.53
CA GLU A 119 -9.63 12.79 21.52
C GLU A 119 -9.67 11.87 20.30
N VAL A 120 -9.37 12.40 19.11
CA VAL A 120 -9.30 11.60 17.88
C VAL A 120 -8.22 10.52 17.98
N TRP A 121 -7.05 10.84 18.56
CA TRP A 121 -5.99 9.87 18.81
C TRP A 121 -6.37 8.80 19.83
N ARG A 122 -7.18 9.12 20.84
CA ARG A 122 -7.69 8.14 21.80
C ARG A 122 -8.67 7.20 21.09
N ASP A 123 -9.67 7.75 20.42
CA ASP A 123 -10.72 6.98 19.76
C ASP A 123 -10.13 6.09 18.64
N TRP A 124 -9.14 6.60 17.88
CA TRP A 124 -8.39 5.80 16.91
C TRP A 124 -7.66 4.63 17.58
N ARG A 125 -6.94 4.87 18.69
CA ARG A 125 -6.21 3.80 19.40
C ARG A 125 -7.14 2.75 19.97
N GLU A 126 -8.28 3.15 20.52
CA GLU A 126 -9.32 2.23 21.01
C GLU A 126 -9.81 1.33 19.87
N GLN A 127 -10.16 1.92 18.72
CA GLN A 127 -10.56 1.15 17.55
C GLN A 127 -9.47 0.18 17.07
N LYS A 128 -8.20 0.61 17.03
CA LYS A 128 -7.10 -0.29 16.58
C LYS A 128 -6.79 -1.40 17.58
N CYS A 129 -6.96 -1.14 18.87
CA CYS A 129 -6.88 -2.18 19.87
C CYS A 129 -7.97 -3.25 19.66
N GLU A 130 -9.18 -2.84 19.26
CA GLU A 130 -10.26 -3.78 18.92
C GLU A 130 -10.00 -4.51 17.60
N ASP A 131 -9.57 -3.81 16.54
CA ASP A 131 -9.33 -4.37 15.21
C ASP A 131 -8.25 -5.48 15.21
N PHE A 132 -7.23 -5.35 16.06
CA PHE A 132 -6.08 -6.26 16.11
C PHE A 132 -6.04 -7.17 17.33
N GLU A 133 -6.91 -6.95 18.31
CA GLU A 133 -7.04 -7.75 19.52
C GLU A 133 -5.66 -7.98 20.20
N GLU A 134 -5.27 -9.24 20.39
CA GLU A 134 -4.00 -9.65 20.99
C GLU A 134 -2.75 -9.24 20.20
N ASN A 135 -2.89 -8.93 18.91
CA ASN A 135 -1.77 -8.51 18.06
C ASN A 135 -1.50 -7.01 18.16
N TRP A 136 -2.36 -6.22 18.82
CA TRP A 136 -2.19 -4.77 18.89
C TRP A 136 -0.81 -4.32 19.39
N PRO A 137 -0.22 -4.90 20.45
CA PRO A 137 1.14 -4.53 20.88
C PRO A 137 2.20 -4.72 19.78
N VAL A 138 2.11 -5.79 18.99
CA VAL A 138 3.04 -6.05 17.87
C VAL A 138 2.82 -5.04 16.74
N VAL A 139 1.57 -4.65 16.48
CA VAL A 139 1.26 -3.59 15.51
C VAL A 139 1.87 -2.26 15.95
N GLN A 140 1.85 -1.93 17.25
CA GLN A 140 2.49 -0.71 17.73
C GLN A 140 4.01 -0.71 17.49
N GLU A 141 4.69 -1.85 17.61
CA GLU A 141 6.11 -1.98 17.28
C GLU A 141 6.37 -1.80 15.78
N ILE A 142 5.50 -2.37 14.93
CA ILE A 142 5.54 -2.14 13.47
C ILE A 142 5.40 -0.66 13.14
N LEU A 143 4.41 0.02 13.74
CA LEU A 143 4.18 1.45 13.53
C LEU A 143 5.37 2.28 13.99
N ALA A 144 5.93 1.98 15.17
CA ALA A 144 7.10 2.67 15.69
C ALA A 144 8.34 2.51 14.77
N GLU A 145 8.52 1.33 14.15
CA GLU A 145 9.61 1.14 13.17
C GLU A 145 9.38 1.98 11.91
N PHE A 146 8.17 2.02 11.37
CA PHE A 146 7.85 2.93 10.25
C PHE A 146 8.07 4.40 10.62
N GLU A 147 7.68 4.81 11.82
CA GLU A 147 7.90 6.17 12.32
C GLU A 147 9.40 6.51 12.38
N SER A 148 10.26 5.53 12.69
CA SER A 148 11.72 5.71 12.65
C SER A 148 12.27 6.00 11.25
N PHE A 149 11.54 5.62 10.20
CA PHE A 149 11.83 5.97 8.80
C PHE A 149 11.18 7.29 8.37
N GLY A 150 10.48 7.96 9.30
CA GLY A 150 9.66 9.14 9.03
C GLY A 150 8.36 8.82 8.32
N ILE A 151 7.85 7.59 8.41
CA ILE A 151 6.59 7.16 7.77
C ILE A 151 5.53 6.96 8.85
N TYR A 152 4.45 7.74 8.79
CA TYR A 152 3.33 7.67 9.71
C TYR A 152 2.12 7.03 9.02
N ILE A 153 1.84 5.76 9.32
CA ILE A 153 0.74 5.02 8.70
C ILE A 153 -0.59 5.40 9.37
N ALA A 154 -1.53 5.94 8.59
CA ALA A 154 -2.86 6.30 9.10
C ALA A 154 -3.91 5.19 8.88
N ASP A 155 -3.84 4.46 7.76
CA ASP A 155 -4.81 3.41 7.38
C ASP A 155 -4.42 2.04 7.97
N VAL A 156 -4.37 2.00 9.29
CA VAL A 156 -3.99 0.80 10.07
C VAL A 156 -5.21 -0.10 10.19
N ASN A 157 -5.19 -1.29 9.59
CA ASN A 157 -6.26 -2.29 9.70
C ASN A 157 -5.73 -3.70 9.32
N PRO A 158 -6.41 -4.80 9.69
CA PRO A 158 -5.95 -6.17 9.40
C PRO A 158 -5.90 -6.56 7.90
N GLY A 159 -6.50 -5.74 7.04
CA GLY A 159 -6.38 -5.85 5.59
C GLY A 159 -5.02 -5.38 5.08
N ASN A 160 -4.47 -4.33 5.70
CA ASN A 160 -3.22 -3.69 5.30
C ASN A 160 -2.01 -4.18 6.12
N ILE A 161 -2.21 -4.57 7.37
CA ILE A 161 -1.18 -5.20 8.22
C ILE A 161 -1.67 -6.60 8.53
N ARG A 162 -1.09 -7.60 7.86
CA ARG A 162 -1.56 -8.99 7.98
C ARG A 162 -0.45 -9.88 8.48
N PHE A 163 -0.72 -10.58 9.56
CA PHE A 163 0.17 -11.60 10.11
C PHE A 163 0.01 -12.94 9.37
N ARG A 164 0.94 -13.86 9.60
CA ARG A 164 0.81 -15.23 9.12
C ARG A 164 -0.29 -15.91 9.92
N ASN A 165 -1.30 -16.47 9.26
CA ASN A 165 -2.26 -17.32 9.95
C ASN A 165 -1.52 -18.55 10.49
N ASN A 166 -1.61 -18.80 11.79
CA ASN A 166 -1.23 -20.10 12.36
C ASN A 166 -2.29 -21.12 11.89
N THR A 167 -2.08 -21.74 10.73
CA THR A 167 -2.72 -23.02 10.39
C THR A 167 -2.06 -24.16 11.15
#